data_AF-G2GZY5-F1
#
_entry.id   AF-G2GZY5-F1
#
_cell.length_a   1.000
_cell.length_b   1.000
_cell.length_c   1.000
_cell.angle_alpha   90.00
_cell.angle_beta   90.00
_cell.angle_gamma   90.00
#
_symmetry.space_group_name_H-M   'P 1'
#
loop_
_entity.id
_entity.type
_entity.pdbx_description
1 polymer ?
#
loop_
_entity_poly.entity_id
_entity_poly.type
_entity_poly.pdbx_seq_one_letter_code
_entity_poly.pdbx_strand_id
1 'polypeptide(L)'
;MSFIPSPGGAWFRDSLNAIAAFTTSSNWQALLSMATILSVVVTAMAYIKGHDMMTLLKWAGIYTLVSGVLMAIRLPVQIIDSSRPMTVYQVDNVPVGLVLPASLITTVGHALVEGYETVFHQPDALTYSKTGMLFGADLMGKSTDFMSTHPQISGLFSDYVQNCVVGDMLLNHKYSLDDLMNSEDPYRLIFSRPSPLRGLFDDNGQFQTYQWAAAQLQNAVGRDTTPGGKTWNYYVRQILGGRPNATVLFGELMGDSYRYFYGIARLV
;
A
#
# COMPACT_ATOMS: atom_id res chain seq x y z
N MET A 1 15.78 9.89 19.23
CA MET A 1 16.01 8.59 18.56
C MET A 1 14.91 8.40 17.52
N SER A 2 15.24 7.87 16.33
CA SER A 2 14.31 7.77 15.20
C SER A 2 13.95 6.33 14.88
N PHE A 3 12.67 6.08 14.60
CA PHE A 3 12.16 4.84 14.03
C PHE A 3 11.76 5.07 12.59
N ILE A 4 12.12 4.12 11.73
CA ILE A 4 11.80 4.18 10.31
C ILE A 4 10.98 2.94 9.93
N PRO A 5 9.69 2.87 10.31
CA PRO A 5 8.83 1.78 9.89
C PRO A 5 8.49 1.89 8.40
N SER A 6 8.59 0.75 7.69
CA SER A 6 7.94 0.54 6.40
C SER A 6 6.44 0.27 6.63
N PRO A 7 5.56 0.64 5.69
CA PRO A 7 4.29 1.37 5.88
C PRO A 7 3.52 1.17 7.19
N GLY A 8 3.01 2.26 7.78
CA GLY A 8 2.10 2.19 8.94
C GLY A 8 2.49 3.06 10.14
N GLY A 9 3.17 4.19 9.92
CA GLY A 9 3.69 5.04 10.98
C GLY A 9 2.65 5.57 11.97
N ALA A 10 1.40 5.78 11.53
CA ALA A 10 0.30 6.19 12.40
C ALA A 10 -0.10 5.10 13.42
N TRP A 11 -0.25 3.86 12.97
CA TRP A 11 -0.54 2.73 13.86
C TRP A 11 0.63 2.46 14.82
N PHE A 12 1.87 2.60 14.33
CA PHE A 12 3.06 2.46 15.17
C PHE A 12 3.14 3.55 16.25
N ARG A 13 2.77 4.79 15.90
CA ARG A 13 2.63 5.90 16.86
C ARG A 13 1.61 5.57 17.94
N ASP A 14 0.40 5.15 17.56
CA ASP A 14 -0.66 4.83 18.52
C ASP A 14 -0.26 3.69 19.45
N SER A 15 0.45 2.69 18.92
CA SER A 15 1.00 1.58 19.71
C SER A 15 2.04 2.05 20.72
N LEU A 16 3.00 2.87 20.30
CA LEU A 16 4.01 3.44 21.20
C LEU A 16 3.39 4.37 22.25
N ASN A 17 2.36 5.14 21.86
CA ASN A 17 1.63 6.00 22.78
C ASN A 17 0.84 5.19 23.82
N ALA A 18 0.22 4.08 23.40
CA ALA A 18 -0.44 3.15 24.32
C ALA A 18 0.57 2.51 25.30
N ILE A 19 1.77 2.13 24.83
CA ILE A 19 2.84 1.62 25.68
C ILE A 19 3.32 2.71 26.66
N ALA A 20 3.51 3.95 26.20
CA ALA A 20 3.88 5.05 27.06
C ALA A 20 2.82 5.30 28.15
N ALA A 21 1.54 5.33 27.78
CA ALA A 21 0.43 5.49 28.72
C ALA A 21 0.34 4.33 29.72
N PHE A 22 0.51 3.08 29.26
CA PHE A 22 0.48 1.90 30.11
C PHE A 22 1.66 1.88 31.10
N THR A 23 2.87 2.16 30.63
CA THR A 23 4.08 2.20 31.47
C THR A 23 4.11 3.37 32.46
N THR A 24 3.27 4.39 32.26
CA THR A 24 3.01 5.45 33.25
C THR A 24 1.96 5.12 34.29
N SER A 25 1.14 4.10 34.05
CA SER A 25 0.02 3.78 34.95
C SER A 25 0.49 3.18 36.28
N SER A 26 -0.31 3.37 37.34
CA SER A 26 -0.09 2.71 38.64
C SER A 26 -0.13 1.19 38.53
N ASN A 27 -0.92 0.66 37.59
CA ASN A 27 -1.03 -0.77 37.33
C ASN A 27 0.30 -1.36 36.85
N TRP A 28 1.06 -0.63 36.05
CA TRP A 28 2.40 -1.05 35.62
C TRP A 28 3.39 -1.14 36.79
N GLN A 29 3.33 -0.17 37.71
CA GLN A 29 4.16 -0.22 38.92
C GLN A 29 3.78 -1.40 39.82
N ALA A 30 2.50 -1.72 39.95
CA ALA A 30 2.03 -2.90 40.67
C ALA A 30 2.54 -4.20 40.02
N LEU A 31 2.44 -4.32 38.70
CA LEU A 31 2.99 -5.47 37.96
C LEU A 31 4.50 -5.63 38.15
N LEU A 32 5.25 -4.53 38.07
CA LEU A 32 6.67 -4.55 38.38
C LEU A 32 6.90 -5.04 39.81
N SER A 33 6.21 -4.48 40.81
CA SER A 33 6.39 -4.90 42.21
C SER A 33 6.11 -6.40 42.46
N MET A 34 5.12 -6.97 41.78
CA MET A 34 4.83 -8.40 41.87
C MET A 34 5.95 -9.23 41.22
N ALA A 35 6.38 -8.84 40.02
CA ALA A 35 7.47 -9.49 39.31
C ALA A 35 8.78 -9.44 40.11
N THR A 36 9.04 -8.33 40.81
CA THR A 36 10.27 -8.14 41.57
C THR A 36 10.28 -9.04 42.82
N ILE A 37 9.15 -9.17 43.51
CA ILE A 37 9.00 -10.10 44.65
C ILE A 37 9.24 -11.54 44.19
N LEU A 38 8.62 -11.96 43.08
CA LEU A 38 8.83 -13.31 42.52
C LEU A 38 10.30 -13.55 42.12
N SER A 39 10.92 -12.55 41.50
CA SER A 39 12.34 -12.62 41.11
C SER A 39 13.27 -12.79 42.31
N VAL A 40 12.99 -12.10 43.42
CA VAL A 40 13.74 -12.25 44.68
C VAL A 40 13.57 -13.66 45.24
N VAL A 41 12.35 -14.19 45.27
CA VAL A 41 12.06 -15.53 45.82
C VAL A 41 12.75 -16.63 45.02
N VAL A 42 12.70 -16.57 43.69
CA VAL A 42 13.40 -17.52 42.80
C VAL A 42 14.90 -17.47 43.04
N THR A 43 15.48 -16.27 43.11
CA THR A 43 16.92 -16.11 43.36
C THR A 43 17.32 -16.61 44.75
N ALA A 44 16.49 -16.38 45.77
CA ALA A 44 16.73 -16.90 47.11
C ALA A 44 16.75 -18.44 47.13
N MET A 45 15.82 -19.10 46.44
CA MET A 45 15.82 -20.56 46.29
C MET A 45 17.07 -21.06 45.54
N ALA A 46 17.46 -20.38 44.47
CA ALA A 46 18.67 -20.72 43.71
C ALA A 46 19.94 -20.59 44.57
N TYR A 47 20.02 -19.55 45.39
CA TYR A 47 21.10 -19.33 46.34
C TYR A 47 21.15 -20.42 47.42
N ILE A 48 20.02 -20.81 48.00
CA ILE A 48 19.97 -21.89 49.02
C ILE A 48 20.48 -23.21 48.44
N LYS A 49 20.20 -23.50 47.16
CA LYS A 49 20.61 -24.75 46.52
C LYS A 49 22.10 -24.76 46.11
N GLY A 50 22.63 -23.63 45.67
CA GLY A 50 23.99 -23.53 45.12
C GLY A 50 25.04 -22.95 46.08
N HIS A 51 24.62 -22.22 47.12
CA HIS A 51 25.48 -21.41 48.00
C HIS A 51 26.47 -20.48 47.28
N ASP A 52 26.22 -20.17 46.02
CA ASP A 52 27.09 -19.34 45.19
C ASP A 52 26.67 -17.87 45.27
N MET A 53 27.51 -17.06 45.93
CA MET A 53 27.28 -15.64 46.09
C MET A 53 27.37 -14.86 44.77
N MET A 54 28.06 -15.42 43.77
CA MET A 54 28.16 -14.82 42.44
C MET A 54 26.80 -14.81 41.72
N THR A 55 25.93 -15.79 42.00
CA THR A 55 24.58 -15.86 41.44
C THR A 55 23.71 -14.70 41.94
N LEU A 56 23.87 -14.32 43.21
CA LEU A 56 23.14 -13.21 43.84
C LEU A 56 23.60 -11.85 43.29
N LEU A 57 24.91 -11.69 43.12
CA LEU A 57 25.51 -10.50 42.49
C LEU A 57 25.10 -10.33 41.03
N LYS A 58 25.12 -11.40 40.23
CA LYS A 58 24.66 -11.38 38.82
C LYS A 58 23.19 -11.02 38.73
N TRP A 59 22.35 -11.62 39.57
CA TRP A 59 20.93 -11.30 39.62
C TRP A 59 20.70 -9.83 39.99
N ALA A 60 21.33 -9.34 41.06
CA ALA A 60 21.19 -7.95 41.50
C ALA A 60 21.66 -6.96 40.42
N GLY A 61 22.78 -7.27 39.74
CA GLY A 61 23.29 -6.48 38.62
C GLY A 61 22.31 -6.42 37.44
N ILE A 62 21.83 -7.58 36.97
CA ILE A 62 20.86 -7.66 35.86
C ILE A 62 19.54 -6.98 36.24
N TYR A 63 19.03 -7.25 37.44
CA TYR A 63 17.79 -6.65 37.93
C TYR A 63 17.89 -5.12 37.99
N THR A 64 18.98 -4.58 38.53
CA THR A 64 19.19 -3.13 38.63
C THR A 64 19.35 -2.50 37.24
N LEU A 65 20.02 -3.18 36.32
CA LEU A 65 20.19 -2.73 34.94
C LEU A 65 18.85 -2.71 34.17
N VAL A 66 18.05 -3.77 34.28
CA VAL A 66 16.77 -3.89 33.57
C VAL A 66 15.68 -3.00 34.18
N SER A 67 15.49 -3.05 35.49
CA SER A 67 14.45 -2.26 36.15
C SER A 67 14.83 -0.78 36.32
N GLY A 68 16.10 -0.49 36.59
CA GLY A 68 16.60 0.86 36.82
C GLY A 68 16.97 1.60 35.55
N VAL A 69 17.88 1.07 34.74
CA VAL A 69 18.41 1.83 33.59
C VAL A 69 17.48 1.75 32.39
N LEU A 70 17.04 0.54 32.03
CA LEU A 70 16.23 0.31 30.83
C LEU A 70 14.77 0.78 31.00
N MET A 71 14.18 0.65 32.18
CA MET A 71 12.76 0.99 32.39
C MET A 71 12.52 2.37 33.04
N ALA A 72 13.44 2.88 33.87
CA ALA A 72 13.21 4.16 34.56
C ALA A 72 13.55 5.38 33.69
N ILE A 73 14.54 5.25 32.80
CA ILE A 73 14.90 6.34 31.88
C ILE A 73 13.93 6.33 30.71
N ARG A 74 13.35 7.50 30.42
CA ARG A 74 12.38 7.69 29.34
C ARG A 74 12.88 8.75 28.37
N LEU A 75 12.76 8.47 27.08
CA LEU A 75 13.21 9.38 26.02
C LEU A 75 12.09 9.66 25.01
N PRO A 76 12.08 10.86 24.40
CA PRO A 76 11.21 11.16 23.29
C PRO A 76 11.69 10.44 22.03
N VAL A 77 10.72 9.98 21.25
CA VAL A 77 10.92 9.18 20.05
C VAL A 77 10.29 9.87 18.85
N GLN A 78 11.01 9.88 17.73
CA GLN A 78 10.50 10.34 16.44
C GLN A 78 10.24 9.13 15.54
N ILE A 79 9.11 9.13 14.85
CA ILE A 79 8.72 8.08 13.91
C ILE A 79 8.61 8.74 12.55
N ILE A 80 9.43 8.27 11.62
CA ILE A 80 9.51 8.74 10.24
C ILE A 80 8.96 7.60 9.37
N ASP A 81 7.75 7.78 8.83
CA ASP A 81 7.15 6.79 7.96
C ASP A 81 7.77 6.89 6.56
N SER A 82 8.45 5.84 6.10
CA SER A 82 9.09 5.82 4.77
C SER A 82 8.09 6.00 3.63
N SER A 83 6.82 5.63 3.84
CA SER A 83 5.74 5.82 2.86
C SER A 83 5.22 7.27 2.81
N ARG A 84 5.51 8.08 3.83
CA ARG A 84 5.09 9.50 3.96
C ARG A 84 6.16 10.35 4.67
N PRO A 85 7.27 10.68 4.00
CA PRO A 85 8.39 11.37 4.64
C PRO A 85 8.05 12.79 5.14
N MET A 86 6.97 13.41 4.65
CA MET A 86 6.52 14.73 5.11
C MET A 86 5.71 14.69 6.42
N THR A 87 5.40 13.51 6.97
CA THR A 87 4.64 13.39 8.23
C THR A 87 5.52 12.74 9.29
N VAL A 88 6.07 13.56 10.18
CA VAL A 88 6.87 13.09 11.32
C VAL A 88 5.97 12.98 12.55
N TYR A 89 5.88 11.78 13.14
CA TYR A 89 5.17 11.58 14.39
C TYR A 89 6.15 11.62 15.56
N GLN A 90 5.70 12.16 16.69
CA GLN A 90 6.48 12.16 17.93
C GLN A 90 5.67 11.49 19.04
N VAL A 91 6.33 10.66 19.83
CA VAL A 91 5.79 10.01 21.02
C VAL A 91 6.75 10.25 22.17
N ASP A 92 6.23 10.85 23.24
CA ASP A 92 7.00 11.17 24.43
C ASP A 92 6.96 10.03 25.45
N ASN A 93 7.93 10.04 26.37
CA ASN A 93 7.89 9.25 27.60
C ASN A 93 7.92 7.72 27.38
N VAL A 94 8.64 7.24 26.36
CA VAL A 94 8.82 5.80 26.11
C VAL A 94 10.07 5.29 26.86
N PRO A 95 10.01 4.14 27.57
CA PRO A 95 11.17 3.56 28.25
C PRO A 95 12.33 3.21 27.31
N VAL A 96 13.54 3.60 27.70
CA VAL A 96 14.79 3.42 26.92
C VAL A 96 15.04 1.97 26.52
N GLY A 97 14.66 1.01 27.37
CA GLY A 97 14.87 -0.41 27.11
C GLY A 97 14.04 -0.99 25.98
N LEU A 98 12.93 -0.35 25.63
CA LEU A 98 12.18 -0.69 24.42
C LEU A 98 12.72 0.09 23.23
N VAL A 99 13.05 1.37 23.44
CA VAL A 99 13.43 2.29 22.37
C VAL A 99 14.78 1.96 21.74
N LEU A 100 15.81 1.69 22.55
CA LEU A 100 17.16 1.43 22.06
C LEU A 100 17.22 0.26 21.08
N PRO A 101 16.83 -0.97 21.46
CA PRO A 101 16.92 -2.11 20.54
C PRO A 101 16.00 -1.94 19.33
N ALA A 102 14.79 -1.41 19.52
CA ALA A 102 13.83 -1.29 18.44
C ALA A 102 14.25 -0.20 17.41
N SER A 103 14.91 0.88 17.84
CA SER A 103 15.47 1.88 16.92
C SER A 103 16.62 1.32 16.09
N LEU A 104 17.48 0.48 16.70
CA LEU A 104 18.57 -0.19 15.98
C LEU A 104 18.02 -1.17 14.96
N ILE A 105 17.03 -1.98 15.34
CA ILE A 105 16.36 -2.92 14.43
C ILE A 105 15.72 -2.18 13.26
N THR A 106 14.99 -1.09 13.51
CA THR A 106 14.34 -0.35 12.42
C THR A 106 15.33 0.37 11.52
N THR A 107 16.43 0.91 12.07
CA THR A 107 17.49 1.54 11.27
C THR A 107 18.18 0.51 10.36
N VAL A 108 18.55 -0.65 10.92
CA VAL A 108 19.16 -1.74 10.14
C VAL A 108 18.17 -2.30 9.10
N GLY A 109 16.92 -2.52 9.50
CA GLY A 109 15.87 -2.98 8.59
C GLY A 109 15.64 -2.01 7.44
N HIS A 110 15.62 -0.70 7.71
CA HIS A 110 15.49 0.31 6.67
C HIS A 110 16.68 0.29 5.70
N ALA A 111 17.91 0.23 6.22
CA ALA A 111 19.11 0.14 5.38
C ALA A 111 19.13 -1.14 4.51
N LEU A 112 18.64 -2.27 5.04
CA LEU A 112 18.51 -3.51 4.28
C LEU A 112 17.48 -3.39 3.16
N VAL A 113 16.33 -2.77 3.44
CA VAL A 113 15.27 -2.53 2.43
C VAL A 113 15.78 -1.58 1.35
N GLU A 114 16.42 -0.48 1.73
CA GLU A 114 17.02 0.47 0.78
C GLU A 114 18.10 -0.20 -0.08
N GLY A 115 18.95 -1.05 0.53
CA GLY A 115 19.95 -1.83 -0.19
C GLY A 115 19.33 -2.83 -1.18
N TYR A 116 18.24 -3.51 -0.79
CA TYR A 116 17.50 -4.39 -1.68
C TYR A 116 16.88 -3.61 -2.84
N GLU A 117 16.22 -2.48 -2.57
CA GLU A 117 15.60 -1.62 -3.57
C GLU A 117 16.64 -1.05 -4.56
N THR A 118 17.83 -0.68 -4.08
CA THR A 118 18.94 -0.21 -4.92
C THR A 118 19.46 -1.29 -5.88
N VAL A 119 19.55 -2.54 -5.42
CA VAL A 119 20.01 -3.66 -6.26
C VAL A 119 18.96 -4.04 -7.29
N PHE A 120 17.69 -4.07 -6.91
CA PHE A 120 16.60 -4.57 -7.75
C PHE A 120 15.96 -3.53 -8.69
N HIS A 121 16.41 -2.26 -8.70
CA HIS A 121 15.95 -1.17 -9.60
C HIS A 121 14.43 -1.23 -9.88
N GLN A 122 13.62 -1.46 -8.85
CA GLN A 122 12.18 -1.47 -9.00
C GLN A 122 11.71 -0.01 -9.20
N PRO A 123 10.79 0.26 -10.15
CA PRO A 123 10.20 1.59 -10.26
C PRO A 123 9.55 1.98 -8.92
N ASP A 124 9.61 3.26 -8.56
CA ASP A 124 9.11 3.80 -7.28
C ASP A 124 7.65 3.39 -6.96
N ALA A 125 6.87 3.08 -7.99
CA ALA A 125 5.51 2.57 -7.91
C ALA A 125 5.37 1.15 -7.33
N LEU A 126 6.39 0.30 -7.50
CA LEU A 126 6.42 -1.11 -7.07
C LEU A 126 7.34 -1.34 -5.88
N THR A 127 8.12 -0.32 -5.52
CA THR A 127 9.00 -0.29 -4.36
C THR A 127 8.25 -0.64 -3.08
N TYR A 128 8.76 -1.64 -2.37
CA TYR A 128 8.15 -2.23 -1.18
C TYR A 128 7.94 -1.19 -0.05
N SER A 129 8.84 -0.22 0.07
CA SER A 129 8.78 0.83 1.10
C SER A 129 7.70 1.89 0.90
N LYS A 130 7.19 2.08 -0.33
CA LYS A 130 6.20 3.14 -0.66
C LYS A 130 4.80 2.59 -0.93
N THR A 131 4.67 1.62 -1.84
CA THR A 131 3.38 1.09 -2.34
C THR A 131 3.38 -0.43 -2.49
N GLY A 132 4.49 -1.03 -2.91
CA GLY A 132 4.70 -2.48 -3.02
C GLY A 132 4.02 -3.17 -4.21
N MET A 133 4.58 -4.29 -4.65
CA MET A 133 4.10 -5.07 -5.80
C MET A 133 2.63 -5.54 -5.67
N LEU A 134 2.16 -5.83 -4.45
CA LEU A 134 0.77 -6.26 -4.24
C LEU A 134 -0.22 -5.14 -4.54
N PHE A 135 0.12 -3.90 -4.20
CA PHE A 135 -0.69 -2.74 -4.56
C PHE A 135 -0.69 -2.54 -6.07
N GLY A 136 0.46 -2.68 -6.74
CA GLY A 136 0.53 -2.61 -8.20
C GLY A 136 -0.32 -3.68 -8.90
N ALA A 137 -0.34 -4.91 -8.37
CA ALA A 137 -1.16 -6.00 -8.88
C ALA A 137 -2.67 -5.76 -8.63
N ASP A 138 -3.06 -5.32 -7.44
CA ASP A 138 -4.44 -4.94 -7.12
C ASP A 138 -4.91 -3.74 -7.97
N LEU A 139 -4.02 -2.77 -8.20
CA LEU A 139 -4.28 -1.62 -9.05
C LEU A 139 -4.49 -2.05 -10.51
N MET A 140 -3.65 -2.95 -11.03
CA MET A 140 -3.78 -3.51 -12.37
C MET A 140 -5.10 -4.30 -12.50
N GLY A 141 -5.40 -5.17 -11.54
CA GLY A 141 -6.65 -5.93 -11.51
C GLY A 141 -7.89 -5.03 -11.43
N LYS A 142 -7.86 -3.95 -10.63
CA LYS A 142 -8.98 -3.00 -10.56
C LYS A 142 -9.09 -2.10 -11.78
N SER A 143 -7.97 -1.85 -12.48
CA SER A 143 -7.96 -0.97 -13.66
C SER A 143 -8.82 -1.50 -14.81
N THR A 144 -9.02 -2.83 -14.90
CA THR A 144 -9.88 -3.44 -15.92
C THR A 144 -11.37 -3.19 -15.66
N ASP A 145 -11.74 -2.89 -14.42
CA ASP A 145 -13.11 -2.63 -13.99
C ASP A 145 -13.44 -1.12 -13.93
N PHE A 146 -12.54 -0.26 -14.43
CA PHE A 146 -12.79 1.18 -14.44
C PHE A 146 -13.82 1.54 -15.53
N MET A 147 -15.04 1.85 -15.10
CA MET A 147 -16.12 2.36 -15.93
C MET A 147 -16.25 3.88 -15.79
N SER A 148 -16.74 4.52 -16.86
CA SER A 148 -17.08 5.94 -16.81
C SER A 148 -18.14 6.20 -15.75
N THR A 149 -17.98 7.27 -14.97
CA THR A 149 -18.99 7.71 -13.99
C THR A 149 -20.30 8.19 -14.64
N HIS A 150 -20.31 8.39 -15.96
CA HIS A 150 -21.51 8.77 -16.70
C HIS A 150 -22.29 7.52 -17.14
N PRO A 151 -23.52 7.30 -16.63
CA PRO A 151 -24.27 6.07 -16.89
C PRO A 151 -24.59 5.86 -18.37
N GLN A 152 -24.84 6.95 -19.11
CA GLN A 152 -25.09 6.92 -20.55
C GLN A 152 -23.88 6.42 -21.36
N ILE A 153 -22.66 6.81 -20.97
CA ILE A 153 -21.43 6.38 -21.66
C ILE A 153 -21.12 4.93 -21.33
N SER A 154 -21.37 4.52 -20.09
CA SER A 154 -21.11 3.16 -19.66
C SER A 154 -22.06 2.14 -20.30
N GLY A 155 -23.35 2.46 -20.42
CA GLY A 155 -24.32 1.64 -21.13
C GLY A 155 -23.97 1.52 -22.61
N LEU A 156 -23.75 2.66 -23.27
CA LEU A 156 -23.34 2.71 -24.68
C LEU A 156 -22.05 1.91 -24.96
N PHE A 157 -21.08 1.93 -24.04
CA PHE A 157 -19.85 1.16 -24.18
C PHE A 157 -20.12 -0.35 -24.08
N SER A 158 -20.96 -0.78 -23.14
CA SER A 158 -21.35 -2.19 -23.00
C SER A 158 -22.07 -2.70 -24.25
N ASP A 159 -23.04 -1.93 -24.74
CA ASP A 159 -23.78 -2.25 -25.97
C ASP A 159 -22.87 -2.26 -27.20
N TYR A 160 -21.90 -1.34 -27.28
CA TYR A 160 -20.90 -1.32 -28.34
C TYR A 160 -19.99 -2.55 -28.28
N VAL A 161 -19.50 -2.94 -27.10
CA VAL A 161 -18.64 -4.13 -26.97
C VAL A 161 -19.41 -5.39 -27.36
N GLN A 162 -20.63 -5.56 -26.86
CA GLN A 162 -21.42 -6.76 -27.10
C GLN A 162 -21.93 -6.86 -28.55
N ASN A 163 -22.47 -5.78 -29.11
CA ASN A 163 -23.10 -5.81 -30.43
C ASN A 163 -22.13 -5.49 -31.58
N CYS A 164 -21.13 -4.63 -31.33
CA CYS A 164 -20.15 -4.23 -32.35
C CYS A 164 -18.85 -5.03 -32.26
N VAL A 165 -18.18 -5.08 -31.10
CA VAL A 165 -16.83 -5.69 -31.01
C VAL A 165 -16.90 -7.22 -31.08
N VAL A 166 -17.71 -7.86 -30.23
CA VAL A 166 -17.93 -9.31 -30.28
C VAL A 166 -18.58 -9.71 -31.60
N GLY A 167 -19.52 -8.89 -32.09
CA GLY A 167 -20.16 -9.08 -33.39
C GLY A 167 -19.18 -9.05 -34.57
N ASP A 168 -18.22 -8.12 -34.60
CA ASP A 168 -17.21 -8.04 -35.66
C ASP A 168 -16.10 -9.10 -35.51
N MET A 169 -15.82 -9.57 -34.29
CA MET A 169 -14.93 -10.71 -34.03
C MET A 169 -15.52 -12.01 -34.60
N LEU A 170 -16.80 -12.30 -34.28
CA LEU A 170 -17.45 -13.56 -34.65
C LEU A 170 -17.87 -13.61 -36.13
N LEU A 171 -18.35 -12.50 -36.71
CA LEU A 171 -18.93 -12.50 -38.06
C LEU A 171 -17.96 -12.04 -39.15
N ASN A 172 -17.07 -11.08 -38.83
CA ASN A 172 -16.21 -10.43 -39.82
C ASN A 172 -14.73 -10.79 -39.66
N HIS A 173 -14.36 -11.50 -38.59
CA HIS A 173 -12.98 -11.88 -38.25
C HIS A 173 -11.98 -10.71 -38.39
N LYS A 174 -12.41 -9.49 -38.07
CA LYS A 174 -11.56 -8.30 -38.22
C LYS A 174 -10.40 -8.28 -37.22
N TYR A 175 -10.57 -8.91 -36.07
CA TYR A 175 -9.60 -9.02 -34.98
C TYR A 175 -9.95 -10.26 -34.16
N SER A 176 -8.93 -10.97 -33.66
CA SER A 176 -9.10 -12.11 -32.76
C SER A 176 -8.99 -11.69 -31.29
N LEU A 177 -9.43 -12.57 -30.38
CA LEU A 177 -9.21 -12.35 -28.94
C LEU A 177 -7.71 -12.28 -28.60
N ASP A 178 -6.89 -13.04 -29.32
CA ASP A 178 -5.43 -13.05 -29.18
C ASP A 178 -4.82 -11.70 -29.59
N ASP A 179 -5.26 -11.12 -30.72
CA ASP A 179 -4.83 -9.78 -31.15
C ASP A 179 -5.23 -8.70 -30.15
N LEU A 180 -6.40 -8.85 -29.51
CA LEU A 180 -6.88 -7.90 -28.51
C LEU A 180 -6.08 -7.98 -27.20
N MET A 181 -5.69 -9.19 -26.81
CA MET A 181 -4.90 -9.43 -25.60
C MET A 181 -3.42 -9.06 -25.75
N ASN A 182 -2.87 -9.19 -26.97
CA ASN A 182 -1.47 -8.89 -27.27
C ASN A 182 -1.24 -7.45 -27.78
N SER A 183 -2.30 -6.66 -27.99
CA SER A 183 -2.21 -5.26 -28.45
C SER A 183 -1.78 -4.32 -27.33
N GLU A 184 -0.87 -3.40 -27.63
CA GLU A 184 -0.45 -2.32 -26.72
C GLU A 184 -1.57 -1.29 -26.44
N ASP A 185 -2.56 -1.19 -27.33
CA ASP A 185 -3.72 -0.31 -27.17
C ASP A 185 -4.98 -0.97 -27.78
N PRO A 186 -5.72 -1.78 -27.00
CA PRO A 186 -6.92 -2.46 -27.47
C PRO A 186 -8.04 -1.46 -27.84
N TYR A 187 -8.09 -0.29 -27.20
CA TYR A 187 -9.08 0.75 -27.51
C TYR A 187 -8.87 1.31 -28.91
N ARG A 188 -7.63 1.58 -29.30
CA ARG A 188 -7.33 2.01 -30.67
C ARG A 188 -7.73 0.96 -31.70
N LEU A 189 -7.58 -0.33 -31.40
CA LEU A 189 -7.94 -1.42 -32.31
C LEU A 189 -9.46 -1.44 -32.57
N ILE A 190 -10.28 -1.45 -31.50
CA ILE A 190 -11.75 -1.53 -31.59
C ILE A 190 -12.40 -0.28 -32.20
N PHE A 191 -11.74 0.88 -32.14
CA PHE A 191 -12.22 2.13 -32.72
C PHE A 191 -11.63 2.44 -34.11
N SER A 192 -10.68 1.64 -34.60
CA SER A 192 -9.98 1.94 -35.86
C SER A 192 -10.85 1.77 -37.12
N ARG A 193 -11.79 0.82 -37.13
CA ARG A 193 -12.61 0.47 -38.31
C ARG A 193 -14.06 0.14 -37.95
N PRO A 194 -14.82 1.08 -37.37
CA PRO A 194 -16.24 0.86 -37.08
C PRO A 194 -17.04 0.66 -38.38
N SER A 195 -18.05 -0.19 -38.34
CA SER A 195 -18.91 -0.41 -39.51
C SER A 195 -19.86 0.78 -39.71
N PRO A 196 -19.96 1.35 -40.93
CA PRO A 196 -20.85 2.48 -41.21
C PRO A 196 -22.33 2.08 -41.34
N LEU A 197 -22.62 0.79 -41.54
CA LEU A 197 -23.98 0.28 -41.80
C LEU A 197 -24.60 -0.44 -40.59
N ARG A 198 -23.77 -0.95 -39.68
CA ARG A 198 -24.25 -1.62 -38.47
C ARG A 198 -24.39 -0.58 -37.35
N GLY A 199 -25.37 -0.80 -36.50
CA GLY A 199 -25.73 0.15 -35.45
C GLY A 199 -26.35 -0.55 -34.27
N LEU A 200 -26.51 0.21 -33.21
CA LEU A 200 -27.09 -0.18 -31.94
C LEU A 200 -28.25 0.75 -31.62
N PHE A 201 -29.24 0.23 -30.91
CA PHE A 201 -30.38 1.03 -30.47
C PHE A 201 -30.03 1.59 -29.10
N ASP A 202 -30.13 2.91 -28.97
CA ASP A 202 -30.07 3.58 -27.67
C ASP A 202 -31.28 3.17 -26.81
N ASP A 203 -31.23 3.40 -25.49
CA ASP A 203 -32.33 3.11 -24.55
C ASP A 203 -33.65 3.78 -24.96
N ASN A 204 -33.56 4.84 -25.77
CA ASN A 204 -34.68 5.58 -26.34
C ASN A 204 -35.23 4.98 -27.66
N GLY A 205 -34.75 3.80 -28.08
CA GLY A 205 -35.13 3.12 -29.33
C GLY A 205 -34.62 3.80 -30.60
N GLN A 206 -33.68 4.74 -30.49
CA GLN A 206 -33.08 5.45 -31.63
C GLN A 206 -31.93 4.64 -32.21
N PHE A 207 -31.93 4.44 -33.53
CA PHE A 207 -30.84 3.73 -34.22
C PHE A 207 -29.62 4.64 -34.36
N GLN A 208 -28.50 4.24 -33.77
CA GLN A 208 -27.22 4.91 -33.88
C GLN A 208 -26.21 4.01 -34.60
N THR A 209 -25.45 4.57 -35.53
CA THR A 209 -24.42 3.80 -36.23
C THR A 209 -23.22 3.53 -35.32
N TYR A 210 -22.54 2.41 -35.54
CA TYR A 210 -21.30 2.10 -34.81
C TYR A 210 -20.22 3.15 -35.03
N GLN A 211 -20.20 3.81 -36.19
CA GLN A 211 -19.28 4.92 -36.46
C GLN A 211 -19.55 6.15 -35.57
N TRP A 212 -20.82 6.47 -35.33
CA TRP A 212 -21.19 7.55 -34.41
C TRP A 212 -20.87 7.17 -32.96
N ALA A 213 -21.24 5.95 -32.55
CA ALA A 213 -20.96 5.45 -31.20
C ALA A 213 -19.45 5.40 -30.91
N ALA A 214 -18.63 4.93 -31.87
CA ALA A 214 -17.18 4.90 -31.74
C ALA A 214 -16.60 6.32 -31.56
N ALA A 215 -17.07 7.31 -32.30
CA ALA A 215 -16.61 8.70 -32.17
C ALA A 215 -16.97 9.32 -30.81
N GLN A 216 -18.16 9.02 -30.29
CA GLN A 216 -18.59 9.49 -28.98
C GLN A 216 -17.81 8.81 -27.85
N LEU A 217 -17.64 7.49 -27.94
CA LEU A 217 -16.86 6.70 -26.97
C LEU A 217 -15.39 7.10 -26.98
N GLN A 218 -14.78 7.35 -28.15
CA GLN A 218 -13.39 7.79 -28.22
C GLN A 218 -13.17 9.15 -27.53
N ASN A 219 -14.11 10.08 -27.68
CA ASN A 219 -14.10 11.36 -26.97
C ASN A 219 -14.33 11.20 -25.46
N ALA A 220 -15.25 10.30 -25.07
CA ALA A 220 -15.58 10.06 -23.67
C ALA A 220 -14.45 9.35 -22.93
N VAL A 221 -13.90 8.27 -23.51
CA VAL A 221 -12.71 7.56 -23.01
C VAL A 221 -11.55 8.54 -22.90
N GLY A 222 -11.24 9.32 -23.94
CA GLY A 222 -10.17 10.31 -23.86
C GLY A 222 -10.32 11.29 -22.70
N ARG A 223 -11.54 11.73 -22.39
CA ARG A 223 -11.83 12.62 -21.25
C ARG A 223 -11.74 11.92 -19.89
N ASP A 224 -12.10 10.64 -19.82
CA ASP A 224 -12.06 9.84 -18.60
C ASP A 224 -10.63 9.35 -18.26
N THR A 225 -9.79 9.11 -19.26
CA THR A 225 -8.37 8.74 -19.09
C THR A 225 -7.45 9.95 -18.87
N THR A 226 -7.94 11.18 -19.09
CA THR A 226 -7.14 12.39 -18.85
C THR A 226 -6.97 12.64 -17.34
N PRO A 227 -5.74 12.90 -16.85
CA PRO A 227 -5.51 13.25 -15.45
C PRO A 227 -6.37 14.45 -15.02
N GLY A 228 -7.23 14.24 -14.00
CA GLY A 228 -8.11 15.29 -13.45
C GLY A 228 -9.57 15.24 -13.90
N GLY A 229 -9.97 14.29 -14.75
CA GLY A 229 -11.39 14.02 -15.06
C GLY A 229 -12.20 13.60 -13.82
N LYS A 230 -13.54 13.69 -13.89
CA LYS A 230 -14.42 13.28 -12.78
C LYS A 230 -14.27 11.80 -12.42
N THR A 231 -14.21 10.94 -13.44
CA THR A 231 -13.97 9.49 -13.31
C THR A 231 -12.58 9.22 -12.73
N TRP A 232 -11.54 9.89 -13.25
CA TRP A 232 -10.17 9.81 -12.71
C TRP A 232 -10.13 10.18 -11.21
N ASN A 233 -10.71 11.32 -10.83
CA ASN A 233 -10.73 11.78 -9.45
C ASN A 233 -11.54 10.85 -8.53
N TYR A 234 -12.58 10.20 -9.04
CA TYR A 234 -13.37 9.21 -8.32
C TYR A 234 -12.50 7.99 -7.94
N TYR A 235 -11.82 7.39 -8.92
CA TYR A 235 -10.93 6.24 -8.67
C TYR A 235 -9.71 6.59 -7.84
N VAL A 236 -9.11 7.76 -8.07
CA VAL A 236 -8.00 8.28 -7.25
C VAL A 236 -8.40 8.37 -5.77
N ARG A 237 -9.59 8.91 -5.47
CA ARG A 237 -10.08 9.02 -4.08
C ARG A 237 -10.40 7.66 -3.48
N GLN A 238 -10.95 6.74 -4.26
CA GLN A 238 -11.29 5.40 -3.78
C GLN A 238 -10.03 4.56 -3.48
N ILE A 239 -8.96 4.72 -4.26
CA ILE A 239 -7.76 3.87 -4.19
C ILE A 239 -6.67 4.49 -3.31
N LEU A 240 -6.38 5.78 -3.49
CA LEU A 240 -5.31 6.47 -2.74
C LEU A 240 -5.83 7.28 -1.55
N GLY A 241 -7.15 7.43 -1.40
CA GLY A 241 -7.77 8.25 -0.35
C GLY A 241 -7.57 9.75 -0.57
N GLY A 242 -7.55 10.52 0.52
CA GLY A 242 -7.38 11.98 0.52
C GLY A 242 -5.91 12.46 0.52
N ARG A 243 -4.96 11.68 -0.03
CA ARG A 243 -3.54 12.07 -0.03
C ARG A 243 -3.30 13.35 -0.87
N PRO A 244 -2.39 14.25 -0.45
CA PRO A 244 -1.96 15.36 -1.30
C PRO A 244 -1.30 14.80 -2.58
N ASN A 245 -1.55 15.43 -3.73
CA ASN A 245 -1.03 15.03 -5.05
C ASN A 245 -1.43 13.60 -5.52
N ALA A 246 -2.51 13.04 -4.98
CA ALA A 246 -2.95 11.68 -5.33
C ALA A 246 -3.24 11.48 -6.83
N THR A 247 -3.67 12.51 -7.54
CA THR A 247 -4.00 12.43 -8.98
C THR A 247 -2.78 12.18 -9.87
N VAL A 248 -1.65 12.82 -9.56
CA VAL A 248 -0.38 12.66 -10.30
C VAL A 248 0.26 11.33 -9.92
N LEU A 249 0.32 11.03 -8.62
CA LEU A 249 0.87 9.78 -8.10
C LEU A 249 0.12 8.55 -8.65
N PHE A 250 -1.21 8.63 -8.77
CA PHE A 250 -2.01 7.55 -9.36
C PHE A 250 -1.65 7.26 -10.82
N GLY A 251 -1.40 8.30 -11.62
CA GLY A 251 -1.01 8.14 -13.02
C GLY A 251 0.35 7.46 -13.17
N GLU A 252 1.31 7.86 -12.34
CA GLU A 252 2.64 7.24 -12.27
C GLU A 252 2.55 5.78 -11.80
N LEU A 253 1.82 5.52 -10.71
CA LEU A 253 1.59 4.17 -10.17
C LEU A 253 0.94 3.24 -11.19
N MET A 254 -0.10 3.70 -11.90
CA MET A 254 -0.75 2.92 -12.94
C MET A 254 0.19 2.66 -14.12
N GLY A 255 0.88 3.69 -14.61
CA GLY A 255 1.79 3.56 -15.75
C GLY A 255 2.94 2.58 -15.48
N ASP A 256 3.56 2.67 -14.31
CA ASP A 256 4.65 1.78 -13.91
C ASP A 256 4.17 0.35 -13.66
N SER A 257 2.99 0.18 -13.04
CA SER A 257 2.39 -1.14 -12.85
C SER A 257 2.09 -1.80 -14.20
N TYR A 258 1.49 -1.06 -15.13
CA TYR A 258 1.16 -1.57 -16.46
C TYR A 258 2.41 -1.99 -17.23
N ARG A 259 3.45 -1.14 -17.24
CA ARG A 259 4.75 -1.46 -17.88
C ARG A 259 5.41 -2.68 -17.28
N TYR A 260 5.37 -2.84 -15.96
CA TYR A 260 5.98 -3.98 -15.28
C TYR A 260 5.24 -5.29 -15.57
N PHE A 261 3.93 -5.35 -15.36
CA PHE A 261 3.17 -6.60 -15.54
C PHE A 261 3.04 -7.01 -17.00
N TYR A 262 2.80 -6.08 -17.93
CA TYR A 262 2.77 -6.40 -19.37
C TYR A 262 4.17 -6.59 -19.97
N GLY A 263 5.19 -5.91 -19.43
CA GLY A 263 6.58 -6.13 -19.85
C GLY A 263 7.09 -7.53 -19.50
N ILE A 264 6.68 -8.07 -18.34
CA ILE A 264 6.96 -9.45 -17.94
C ILE A 264 6.18 -10.45 -18.80
N ALA A 265 4.92 -10.16 -19.14
CA ALA A 265 4.10 -11.01 -20.00
C ALA A 265 4.69 -11.21 -21.42
N ARG A 266 5.51 -10.27 -21.91
CA ARG A 266 6.23 -10.37 -23.19
C ARG A 266 7.47 -11.28 -23.16
N LEU A 267 7.94 -11.67 -21.97
CA LEU A 267 9.15 -12.47 -21.77
C LEU A 267 8.85 -13.95 -21.46
N VAL A 268 7.58 -14.33 -21.38
CA VAL A 268 7.09 -15.71 -21.16
C VAL A 268 6.41 -16.19 -22.44
#